data_AF-A0A2W6FB21-F1
#
_entry.id   AF-A0A2W6FB21-F1
#
_cell.length_a   1.000
_cell.length_b   1.000
_cell.length_c   1.000
_cell.angle_alpha   90.00
_cell.angle_beta   90.00
_cell.angle_gamma   90.00
#
_symmetry.space_group_name_H-M   'P 1'
#
loop_
_entity.id
_entity.type
_entity.pdbx_description
1 polymer ?
#
loop_
_entity_poly.entity_id
_entity_poly.type
_entity_poly.pdbx_seq_one_letter_code
_entity_poly.pdbx_strand_id
1 'polypeptide(L)'
;MSAGNSHRAAGAVAVTATRPVVLVRYRPGAGETARIVHVVPAHPGTQTDMTGVALCGALLRPELVETVTPGQGMPCSLCVLSQASASLPPVPVIGSGAVDATVADCGSQAAAVAYREWGWPVTRRHHQVWLTLEPDTVALIMPVPLSARVSTILRQQHCPALVLAHPDAPEHHVMLAGERYGVALPWPAGMHRSIGTFPLPPTRTANGPVTWAQPPEADALRLCREIDVFTALRDPPT
;
A
#
# COMPACT_ATOMS: atom_id res chain seq x y z
N MET A 1 -31.19 -8.10 54.15
CA MET A 1 -29.94 -7.32 54.01
C MET A 1 -29.03 -8.09 53.06
N SER A 2 -29.08 -7.79 51.77
CA SER A 2 -28.26 -8.48 50.75
C SER A 2 -27.15 -7.54 50.29
N ALA A 3 -25.91 -7.95 50.49
CA ALA A 3 -24.73 -7.25 50.02
C ALA A 3 -24.54 -7.50 48.52
N GLY A 4 -24.60 -6.43 47.72
CA GLY A 4 -24.28 -6.45 46.30
C GLY A 4 -22.77 -6.35 46.09
N ASN A 5 -22.17 -7.41 45.54
CA ASN A 5 -20.74 -7.47 45.24
C ASN A 5 -20.50 -6.98 43.80
N SER A 6 -20.02 -5.74 43.64
CA SER A 6 -19.62 -5.19 42.33
C SER A 6 -18.16 -5.52 42.02
N HIS A 7 -17.93 -6.59 41.25
CA HIS A 7 -16.64 -6.83 40.60
C HIS A 7 -16.50 -5.92 39.38
N ARG A 8 -15.69 -4.86 39.49
CA ARG A 8 -15.15 -4.14 38.32
C ARG A 8 -14.02 -4.98 37.71
N ALA A 9 -14.27 -5.54 36.53
CA ALA A 9 -13.24 -6.19 35.72
C ALA A 9 -12.26 -5.14 35.19
N ALA A 10 -10.98 -5.31 35.51
CA ALA A 10 -9.88 -4.58 34.89
C ALA A 10 -9.67 -5.10 33.46
N GLY A 11 -9.94 -4.27 32.46
CA GLY A 11 -9.66 -4.60 31.06
C GLY A 11 -8.17 -4.64 30.81
N ALA A 12 -7.61 -5.82 30.54
CA ALA A 12 -6.26 -5.97 30.04
C ALA A 12 -6.18 -5.39 28.63
N VAL A 13 -5.40 -4.32 28.46
CA VAL A 13 -5.09 -3.75 27.14
C VAL A 13 -4.14 -4.73 26.45
N ALA A 14 -4.62 -5.42 25.42
CA ALA A 14 -3.78 -6.26 24.58
C ALA A 14 -2.76 -5.38 23.85
N VAL A 15 -1.50 -5.48 24.24
CA VAL A 15 -0.38 -4.87 23.52
C VAL A 15 -0.22 -5.64 22.22
N THR A 16 -0.65 -5.05 21.11
CA THR A 16 -0.39 -5.62 19.79
C THR A 16 1.11 -5.57 19.54
N ALA A 17 1.75 -6.75 19.52
CA ALA A 17 3.17 -6.87 19.27
C ALA A 17 3.50 -6.33 17.87
N THR A 18 4.34 -5.29 17.82
CA THR A 18 4.87 -4.73 16.59
C THR A 18 5.61 -5.82 15.83
N ARG A 19 5.34 -5.97 14.52
CA ARG A 19 6.07 -6.94 13.69
C ARG A 19 7.57 -6.63 13.78
N PRO A 20 8.44 -7.62 14.01
CA PRO A 20 9.87 -7.39 14.05
C PRO A 20 10.35 -6.93 12.67
N VAL A 21 11.32 -6.02 12.64
CA VAL A 21 11.90 -5.48 11.40
C VAL A 21 13.41 -5.53 11.47
N VAL A 22 14.06 -5.62 10.31
CA VAL A 22 15.49 -5.48 10.12
C VAL A 22 15.77 -4.21 9.34
N LEU A 23 16.74 -3.42 9.80
CA LEU A 23 17.25 -2.27 9.06
C LEU A 23 18.42 -2.71 8.21
N VAL A 24 18.38 -2.39 6.92
CA VAL A 24 19.41 -2.81 5.97
C VAL A 24 19.79 -1.67 5.05
N ARG A 25 21.04 -1.65 4.60
CA ARG A 25 21.53 -0.73 3.56
C ARG A 25 22.46 -1.46 2.60
N TYR A 26 22.76 -0.86 1.46
CA TYR A 26 23.79 -1.39 0.57
C TYR A 26 25.19 -1.21 1.16
N ARG A 27 26.05 -2.21 0.97
CA ARG A 27 27.44 -2.16 1.43
C ARG A 27 28.20 -1.00 0.77
N PRO A 28 29.18 -0.40 1.46
CA PRO A 28 30.05 0.62 0.87
C PRO A 28 30.68 0.13 -0.44
N GLY A 29 30.69 0.99 -1.47
CA GLY A 29 31.19 0.65 -2.82
C GLY A 29 30.09 0.38 -3.86
N ALA A 30 28.82 0.32 -3.45
CA ALA A 30 27.66 0.15 -4.35
C ALA A 30 27.09 1.48 -4.93
N GLY A 31 27.76 2.62 -4.71
CA GLY A 31 27.32 3.96 -5.14
C GLY A 31 26.72 4.83 -4.02
N GLU A 32 26.19 6.01 -4.36
CA GLU A 32 25.60 6.98 -3.41
C GLU A 32 24.39 6.42 -2.61
N THR A 33 23.71 5.41 -3.15
CA THR A 33 22.60 4.70 -2.51
C THR A 33 23.02 3.91 -1.27
N ALA A 34 24.32 3.72 -1.03
CA ALA A 34 24.87 3.03 0.15
C ALA A 34 24.58 3.72 1.49
N ARG A 35 24.00 4.93 1.47
CA ARG A 35 23.59 5.65 2.69
C ARG A 35 22.13 5.45 3.08
N ILE A 36 21.30 4.91 2.18
CA ILE A 36 19.86 4.78 2.41
C ILE A 36 19.56 3.48 3.17
N VAL A 37 18.82 3.59 4.27
CA VAL A 37 18.41 2.48 5.13
C VAL A 37 16.98 2.09 4.81
N HIS A 38 16.80 0.84 4.42
CA HIS A 38 15.51 0.23 4.19
C HIS A 38 15.05 -0.55 5.42
N VAL A 39 13.73 -0.60 5.60
CA VAL A 39 13.10 -1.43 6.63
C VAL A 39 12.59 -2.70 5.95
N VAL A 40 13.01 -3.86 6.43
CA VAL A 40 12.58 -5.17 5.92
C VAL A 40 11.80 -5.89 7.02
N PRO A 41 10.60 -6.40 6.75
CA PRO A 41 9.87 -7.23 7.71
C PRO A 41 10.68 -8.47 8.09
N ALA A 42 10.94 -8.66 9.38
CA ALA A 42 11.59 -9.86 9.89
C ALA A 42 10.53 -10.94 10.10
N HIS A 43 10.77 -12.15 9.60
CA HIS A 43 9.94 -13.30 9.91
C HIS A 43 10.58 -14.08 11.06
N PRO A 44 9.85 -14.35 12.16
CA PRO A 44 10.39 -15.13 13.26
C PRO A 44 10.71 -16.56 12.74
N GLY A 45 11.98 -16.95 12.83
CA GLY A 45 12.46 -18.30 12.45
C GLY A 45 13.35 -18.35 11.20
N THR A 46 13.45 -17.30 10.40
CA THR A 46 14.35 -17.24 9.23
C THR A 46 15.54 -16.34 9.55
N GLN A 47 16.60 -16.92 10.11
CA GLN A 47 17.74 -16.16 10.62
C GLN A 47 18.79 -15.80 9.56
N THR A 48 18.67 -16.27 8.31
CA THR A 48 19.82 -16.26 7.39
C THR A 48 19.54 -15.98 5.92
N ASP A 49 18.27 -15.90 5.50
CA ASP A 49 17.95 -15.54 4.11
C ASP A 49 17.47 -14.09 4.03
N MET A 50 18.42 -13.15 3.98
CA MET A 50 18.15 -11.71 3.82
C MET A 50 17.71 -11.34 2.40
N THR A 51 17.16 -12.30 1.65
CA THR A 51 16.53 -12.05 0.36
C THR A 51 15.16 -11.44 0.65
N GLY A 52 15.14 -10.12 0.79
CA GLY A 52 14.00 -9.39 1.31
C GLY A 52 13.54 -8.28 0.37
N VAL A 53 12.23 -8.09 0.30
CA VAL A 53 11.64 -6.88 -0.26
C VAL A 53 11.51 -5.88 0.90
N ALA A 54 12.18 -4.73 0.78
CA ALA A 54 11.98 -3.63 1.72
C ALA A 54 10.52 -3.17 1.71
N LEU A 55 10.06 -2.51 2.77
CA LEU A 55 8.72 -1.93 2.84
C LEU A 55 8.42 -0.94 1.69
N CYS A 56 9.45 -0.32 1.12
CA CYS A 56 9.31 0.53 -0.06
C CYS A 56 9.29 -0.22 -1.40
N GLY A 57 9.27 -1.56 -1.39
CA GLY A 57 9.29 -2.39 -2.59
C GLY A 57 10.70 -2.68 -3.16
N ALA A 58 11.77 -2.14 -2.56
CA ALA A 58 13.13 -2.39 -3.06
C ALA A 58 13.53 -3.85 -2.88
N LEU A 59 14.00 -4.48 -3.96
CA LEU A 59 14.59 -5.82 -3.93
C LEU A 59 16.01 -5.73 -3.40
N LEU A 60 16.28 -6.44 -2.32
CA LEU A 60 17.58 -6.43 -1.65
C LEU A 60 18.25 -7.78 -1.85
N ARG A 61 19.45 -7.76 -2.44
CA ARG A 61 20.28 -8.97 -2.58
C ARG A 61 21.12 -9.16 -1.32
N PRO A 62 21.07 -10.32 -0.66
CA PRO A 62 21.80 -10.58 0.60
C PRO A 62 23.29 -10.21 0.52
N GLU A 63 23.93 -10.52 -0.60
CA GLU A 63 25.35 -10.28 -0.84
C GLU A 63 25.71 -8.79 -1.00
N LEU A 64 24.74 -7.94 -1.34
CA LEU A 64 24.94 -6.50 -1.56
C LEU A 64 24.53 -5.65 -0.38
N VAL A 65 23.85 -6.22 0.62
CA VAL A 65 23.34 -5.49 1.76
C VAL A 65 24.03 -5.90 3.06
N GLU A 66 23.92 -5.03 4.05
CA GLU A 66 24.30 -5.28 5.42
C GLU A 66 23.20 -4.81 6.36
N THR A 67 23.04 -5.51 7.49
CA THR A 67 22.18 -5.04 8.58
C THR A 67 22.84 -3.86 9.27
N VAL A 68 22.05 -2.87 9.64
CA VAL A 68 22.52 -1.70 10.38
C VAL A 68 21.78 -1.54 11.70
N THR A 69 22.44 -0.90 12.66
CA THR A 69 21.78 -0.51 13.90
C THR A 69 20.96 0.76 13.69
N PRO A 70 19.89 0.98 14.47
CA PRO A 70 19.19 2.27 14.48
C PRO A 70 20.16 3.45 14.63
N GLY A 71 19.93 4.53 13.89
CA GLY A 71 20.80 5.72 13.87
C GLY A 71 21.94 5.69 12.84
N GLN A 72 22.12 4.59 12.10
CA GLN A 72 23.14 4.51 11.05
C GLN A 72 22.56 4.69 9.64
N GLY A 73 22.86 5.82 8.99
CA GLY A 73 22.43 6.11 7.60
C GLY A 73 21.16 6.96 7.53
N MET A 74 20.75 7.32 6.31
CA MET A 74 19.51 8.08 6.06
C MET A 74 18.36 7.10 5.84
N PRO A 75 17.26 7.16 6.60
CA PRO A 75 16.16 6.23 6.40
C PRO A 75 15.45 6.48 5.07
N CYS A 76 15.04 5.39 4.40
CA CYS A 76 14.14 5.45 3.27
C CYS A 76 12.78 5.98 3.76
N SER A 77 12.39 7.16 3.29
CA SER A 77 11.16 7.84 3.68
C SER A 77 9.92 6.93 3.52
N LEU A 78 9.84 6.18 2.42
CA LEU A 78 8.76 5.23 2.17
C LEU A 78 8.73 4.07 3.18
N CYS A 79 9.91 3.54 3.56
CA CYS A 79 9.98 2.49 4.57
C CYS A 79 9.53 2.99 5.94
N VAL A 80 9.91 4.22 6.31
CA VAL A 80 9.50 4.87 7.57
C VAL A 80 7.99 5.11 7.58
N LEU A 81 7.44 5.66 6.49
CA LEU A 81 5.99 5.90 6.37
C LEU A 81 5.21 4.59 6.49
N SER A 82 5.64 3.55 5.77
CA SER A 82 5.02 2.22 5.84
C SER A 82 5.07 1.63 7.26
N GLN A 83 6.20 1.78 7.96
CA GLN A 83 6.35 1.29 9.32
C GLN A 83 5.53 2.09 10.34
N ALA A 84 5.48 3.42 10.21
CA ALA A 84 4.67 4.28 11.08
C ALA A 84 3.19 3.92 10.97
N SER A 85 2.69 3.71 9.75
CA SER A 85 1.30 3.28 9.51
C SER A 85 1.01 1.89 10.08
N ALA A 86 2.01 1.01 10.17
CA ALA A 86 1.87 -0.31 10.78
C ALA A 86 1.95 -0.29 12.33
N SER A 87 2.54 0.75 12.92
CA SER A 87 2.76 0.85 14.37
C SER A 87 1.68 1.63 15.13
N LEU A 88 0.81 2.35 14.42
CA LEU A 88 -0.23 3.11 15.08
C LEU A 88 -1.27 2.16 15.71
N PRO A 89 -1.57 2.30 17.02
CA PRO A 89 -2.71 1.62 17.59
C PRO A 89 -3.97 2.07 16.85
N PRO A 90 -4.97 1.19 16.67
CA PRO A 90 -6.22 1.57 16.02
C PRO A 90 -6.83 2.75 16.78
N VAL A 91 -6.78 3.95 16.20
CA VAL A 91 -7.35 5.15 16.81
C VAL A 91 -8.86 4.95 16.85
N PRO A 92 -9.50 4.99 18.03
CA PRO A 92 -10.95 4.98 18.10
C PRO A 92 -11.48 6.24 17.39
N VAL A 93 -12.22 6.04 16.31
CA VAL A 93 -12.76 7.12 15.48
C VAL A 93 -13.83 7.86 16.29
N ILE A 94 -13.53 9.07 16.73
CA ILE A 94 -14.52 10.01 17.26
C ILE A 94 -15.05 10.79 16.05
N GLY A 95 -16.31 10.51 15.67
CA GLY A 95 -16.93 11.02 14.47
C GLY A 95 -17.03 12.54 14.45
N SER A 96 -16.73 13.15 13.30
CA SER A 96 -17.04 14.55 13.04
C SER A 96 -17.46 14.73 11.59
N GLY A 97 -18.67 15.28 11.43
CA GLY A 97 -19.03 16.29 10.42
C GLY A 97 -19.27 15.81 8.99
N ALA A 98 -20.55 15.78 8.62
CA ALA A 98 -21.13 15.50 7.31
C ALA A 98 -20.48 16.23 6.11
N VAL A 99 -20.17 15.47 5.07
CA VAL A 99 -20.12 15.91 3.67
C VAL A 99 -20.69 14.78 2.80
N ASP A 100 -21.48 15.13 1.79
CA ASP A 100 -22.51 14.34 1.10
C ASP A 100 -22.25 12.84 0.88
N ALA A 101 -23.20 12.06 1.41
CA ALA A 101 -23.19 10.62 1.53
C ALA A 101 -24.28 10.00 0.64
N THR A 102 -23.88 9.39 -0.47
CA THR A 102 -24.68 8.31 -1.07
C THR A 102 -23.88 7.02 -1.29
N VAL A 103 -22.56 7.04 -1.01
CA VAL A 103 -21.73 5.82 -0.89
C VAL A 103 -20.93 5.78 0.43
N ALA A 104 -20.82 6.91 1.14
CA ALA A 104 -20.00 7.02 2.35
C ALA A 104 -20.58 6.29 3.58
N ASP A 105 -21.87 5.94 3.56
CA ASP A 105 -22.55 5.31 4.71
C ASP A 105 -22.70 3.79 4.57
N CYS A 106 -22.33 3.24 3.41
CA CYS A 106 -22.10 1.82 3.25
C CYS A 106 -20.76 1.50 3.93
N GLY A 107 -20.78 1.34 5.25
CA GLY A 107 -19.58 1.11 6.06
C GLY A 107 -18.68 0.02 5.48
N SER A 108 -17.40 0.00 5.88
CA SER A 108 -16.35 -0.88 5.33
C SER A 108 -16.75 -2.34 5.01
N GLN A 109 -17.73 -2.91 5.72
CA GLN A 109 -18.32 -4.20 5.39
C GLN A 109 -19.07 -4.23 4.05
N ALA A 110 -19.96 -3.27 3.79
CA ALA A 110 -20.71 -3.19 2.54
C ALA A 110 -19.77 -2.97 1.35
N ALA A 111 -18.76 -2.10 1.50
CA ALA A 111 -17.71 -1.92 0.50
C ALA A 111 -16.95 -3.24 0.24
N ALA A 112 -16.52 -3.95 1.29
CA ALA A 112 -15.85 -5.24 1.14
C ALA A 112 -16.73 -6.33 0.50
N VAL A 113 -18.06 -6.27 0.65
CA VAL A 113 -18.99 -7.15 -0.08
C VAL A 113 -19.03 -6.76 -1.55
N ALA A 114 -19.25 -5.49 -1.87
CA ALA A 114 -19.29 -4.98 -3.25
C ALA A 114 -18.01 -5.31 -4.03
N TYR A 115 -16.84 -5.07 -3.43
CA TYR A 115 -15.56 -5.43 -4.07
C TYR A 115 -15.43 -6.93 -4.34
N ARG A 116 -15.90 -7.79 -3.41
CA ARG A 116 -15.88 -9.24 -3.64
C ARG A 116 -16.86 -9.67 -4.72
N GLU A 117 -18.02 -9.03 -4.82
CA GLU A 117 -18.99 -9.25 -5.90
C GLU A 117 -18.41 -8.85 -7.27
N TRP A 118 -17.51 -7.86 -7.31
CA TRP A 118 -16.72 -7.54 -8.51
C TRP A 118 -15.54 -8.48 -8.75
N GLY A 119 -15.36 -9.51 -7.91
CA GLY A 119 -14.28 -10.49 -8.01
C GLY A 119 -12.95 -10.02 -7.44
N TRP A 120 -12.92 -8.96 -6.63
CA TRP A 120 -11.67 -8.42 -6.10
C TRP A 120 -11.22 -9.21 -4.86
N PRO A 121 -9.93 -9.57 -4.74
CA PRO A 121 -9.36 -10.30 -3.61
C PRO A 121 -9.15 -9.37 -2.39
N VAL A 122 -10.25 -8.89 -1.80
CA VAL A 122 -10.21 -7.99 -0.64
C VAL A 122 -10.33 -8.74 0.68
N THR A 123 -9.63 -8.25 1.69
CA THR A 123 -9.79 -8.66 3.10
C THR A 123 -10.26 -7.49 3.94
N ARG A 124 -11.14 -7.76 4.91
CA ARG A 124 -11.55 -6.75 5.90
C ARG A 124 -10.71 -6.91 7.16
N ARG A 125 -10.12 -5.82 7.64
CA ARG A 125 -9.42 -5.77 8.93
C ARG A 125 -10.00 -4.64 9.75
N HIS A 126 -10.71 -4.96 10.82
CA HIS A 126 -11.50 -3.99 11.59
C HIS A 126 -12.42 -3.17 10.68
N HIS A 127 -12.19 -1.85 10.59
CA HIS A 127 -12.94 -0.90 9.78
C HIS A 127 -12.25 -0.55 8.45
N GLN A 128 -11.27 -1.34 8.04
CA GLN A 128 -10.48 -1.12 6.82
C GLN A 128 -10.70 -2.25 5.82
N VAL A 129 -10.64 -1.88 4.55
CA VAL A 129 -10.74 -2.79 3.40
C VAL A 129 -9.39 -2.79 2.69
N TRP A 130 -8.80 -3.96 2.55
CA TRP A 130 -7.47 -4.13 1.99
C TRP A 130 -7.55 -5.02 0.76
N LEU A 131 -7.12 -4.53 -0.40
CA LEU A 131 -6.89 -5.32 -1.60
C LEU A 131 -5.63 -6.16 -1.42
N THR A 132 -5.70 -7.45 -1.73
CA THR A 132 -4.53 -8.32 -1.85
C THR A 132 -4.10 -8.34 -3.30
N LEU A 133 -2.91 -7.82 -3.59
CA LEU A 133 -2.32 -7.85 -4.91
C LEU A 133 -1.80 -9.26 -5.18
N GLU A 134 -2.33 -9.90 -6.21
CA GLU A 134 -1.85 -11.19 -6.72
C GLU A 134 -0.48 -11.03 -7.40
N PRO A 135 0.28 -12.12 -7.65
CA PRO A 135 1.59 -12.04 -8.29
C PRO A 135 1.61 -11.35 -9.66
N ASP A 136 0.46 -11.35 -10.36
CA ASP A 136 0.27 -10.72 -11.67
C ASP A 136 -0.29 -9.30 -11.59
N THR A 137 -0.49 -8.76 -10.38
CA THR A 137 -1.11 -7.46 -10.16
C THR A 137 -0.21 -6.60 -9.28
N VAL A 138 0.03 -5.36 -9.67
CA VAL A 138 0.90 -4.43 -8.97
C VAL A 138 0.18 -3.11 -8.69
N ALA A 139 0.59 -2.45 -7.60
CA ALA A 139 0.24 -1.08 -7.33
C ALA A 139 1.39 -0.17 -7.77
N LEU A 140 1.14 0.68 -8.74
CA LEU A 140 2.09 1.66 -9.25
C LEU A 140 1.83 3.01 -8.58
N ILE A 141 2.76 3.43 -7.75
CA ILE A 141 2.75 4.74 -7.11
C ILE A 141 3.49 5.70 -8.04
N MET A 142 2.82 6.77 -8.49
CA MET A 142 3.39 7.70 -9.46
C MET A 142 2.91 9.13 -9.22
N PRO A 143 3.66 10.17 -9.64
CA PRO A 143 3.25 11.56 -9.48
C PRO A 143 1.90 11.83 -10.16
N VAL A 144 1.08 12.70 -9.57
CA VAL A 144 -0.25 13.07 -10.08
C VAL A 144 -0.24 13.46 -11.57
N PRO A 145 0.68 14.31 -12.08
CA PRO A 145 0.70 14.67 -13.49
C PRO A 145 0.96 13.47 -14.42
N LEU A 146 1.80 12.53 -13.99
CA LEU A 146 2.10 11.33 -14.77
C LEU A 146 0.89 10.38 -14.78
N SER A 147 0.25 10.18 -13.62
CA SER A 147 -0.98 9.39 -13.51
C SER A 147 -2.08 9.92 -14.43
N ALA A 148 -2.31 11.25 -14.45
CA ALA A 148 -3.31 11.86 -15.31
C ALA A 148 -3.03 11.58 -16.81
N ARG A 149 -1.76 11.62 -17.21
CA ARG A 149 -1.35 11.33 -18.60
C ARG A 149 -1.58 9.86 -18.95
N VAL A 150 -1.15 8.94 -18.09
CA VAL A 150 -1.36 7.49 -18.28
C VAL A 150 -2.85 7.16 -18.35
N SER A 151 -3.65 7.69 -17.42
CA SER A 151 -5.11 7.50 -17.43
C SER A 151 -5.77 8.00 -18.70
N THR A 152 -5.28 9.11 -19.28
CA THR A 152 -5.80 9.65 -20.55
C THR A 152 -5.53 8.69 -21.71
N ILE A 153 -4.30 8.19 -21.83
CA ILE A 153 -3.92 7.23 -22.89
C ILE A 153 -4.72 5.94 -22.75
N LEU A 154 -4.79 5.39 -21.54
CA LEU A 154 -5.52 4.18 -21.23
C LEU A 154 -7.02 4.32 -21.52
N ARG A 155 -7.62 5.49 -21.25
CA ARG A 155 -9.00 5.78 -21.61
C ARG A 155 -9.21 5.83 -23.12
N GLN A 156 -8.29 6.42 -23.89
CA GLN A 156 -8.34 6.41 -25.36
C GLN A 156 -8.25 4.99 -25.93
N GLN A 157 -7.58 4.09 -25.23
CA GLN A 157 -7.47 2.67 -25.55
C GLN A 157 -8.63 1.83 -25.00
N HIS A 158 -9.70 2.45 -24.46
CA HIS A 158 -10.85 1.78 -23.85
C HIS A 158 -10.50 0.85 -22.68
N CYS A 159 -9.44 1.18 -21.94
CA CYS A 159 -8.96 0.40 -20.81
C CYS A 159 -8.77 1.29 -19.57
N PRO A 160 -9.84 1.85 -18.98
CA PRO A 160 -9.72 2.83 -17.90
C PRO A 160 -9.00 2.23 -16.68
N ALA A 161 -7.94 2.91 -16.23
CA ALA A 161 -7.20 2.49 -15.05
C ALA A 161 -7.93 2.80 -13.74
N LEU A 162 -7.74 1.91 -12.76
CA LEU A 162 -8.11 2.14 -11.37
C LEU A 162 -7.08 3.04 -10.70
N VAL A 163 -7.51 4.23 -10.27
CA VAL A 163 -6.62 5.22 -9.66
C VAL A 163 -7.11 5.64 -8.28
N LEU A 164 -6.25 5.45 -7.29
CA LEU A 164 -6.45 5.80 -5.89
C LEU A 164 -5.64 7.05 -5.53
N ALA A 165 -6.24 7.93 -4.74
CA ALA A 165 -5.52 8.96 -4.01
C ALA A 165 -5.27 8.47 -2.59
N HIS A 166 -3.99 8.45 -2.19
CA HIS A 166 -3.59 8.03 -0.86
C HIS A 166 -3.21 9.25 -0.01
N PRO A 167 -3.84 9.45 1.16
CA PRO A 167 -3.64 10.67 1.96
C PRO A 167 -2.22 10.81 2.51
N ASP A 168 -1.51 9.70 2.70
CA ASP A 168 -0.10 9.72 3.15
C ASP A 168 0.88 10.15 2.03
N ALA A 169 0.42 10.28 0.78
CA ALA A 169 1.22 10.66 -0.37
C ALA A 169 0.39 11.52 -1.35
N PRO A 170 -0.01 12.75 -0.97
CA PRO A 170 -0.96 13.56 -1.74
C PRO A 170 -0.47 13.95 -3.14
N GLU A 171 0.84 14.00 -3.35
CA GLU A 171 1.47 14.28 -4.65
C GLU A 171 1.55 13.06 -5.58
N HIS A 172 1.09 11.90 -5.11
CA HIS A 172 1.14 10.64 -5.85
C HIS A 172 -0.25 10.00 -5.94
N HIS A 173 -0.50 9.38 -7.07
CA HIS A 173 -1.59 8.46 -7.26
C HIS A 173 -1.10 7.02 -7.22
N VAL A 174 -1.98 6.11 -6.84
CA VAL A 174 -1.74 4.68 -6.91
C VAL A 174 -2.63 4.10 -7.99
N MET A 175 -2.01 3.60 -9.06
CA MET A 175 -2.67 2.92 -10.16
C MET A 175 -2.52 1.41 -10.02
N LEU A 176 -3.61 0.66 -10.16
CA LEU A 176 -3.53 -0.80 -10.23
C LEU A 176 -3.29 -1.22 -11.68
N ALA A 177 -2.33 -2.12 -11.89
CA ALA A 177 -1.97 -2.61 -13.22
C ALA A 177 -1.53 -4.08 -13.15
N GLY A 178 -1.67 -4.78 -14.27
CA GLY A 178 -1.18 -6.14 -14.46
C GLY A 178 0.31 -6.15 -14.79
N GLU A 179 1.04 -7.12 -14.25
CA GLU A 179 2.43 -7.39 -14.62
C GLU A 179 2.53 -8.79 -15.22
N ARG A 180 2.07 -8.94 -16.47
CA ARG A 180 1.95 -10.24 -17.15
C ARG A 180 3.29 -10.97 -17.31
N TYR A 181 4.39 -10.23 -17.38
CA TYR A 181 5.67 -10.81 -17.79
C TYR A 181 6.56 -11.24 -16.63
N GLY A 182 6.23 -10.88 -15.37
CA GLY A 182 7.10 -11.14 -14.22
C GLY A 182 8.51 -10.56 -14.34
N VAL A 183 8.74 -9.70 -15.34
CA VAL A 183 10.00 -9.00 -15.58
C VAL A 183 9.87 -7.62 -14.97
N ALA A 184 10.83 -7.24 -14.14
CA ALA A 184 10.93 -5.88 -13.65
C ALA A 184 11.12 -4.92 -14.84
N LEU A 185 10.06 -4.23 -15.22
CA LEU A 185 10.10 -3.29 -16.31
C LEU A 185 10.76 -1.97 -15.85
N PRO A 186 11.50 -1.27 -16.73
CA PRO A 186 12.24 -0.06 -16.37
C PRO A 186 11.30 1.14 -16.22
N TRP A 187 10.69 1.30 -15.04
CA TRP A 187 9.75 2.38 -14.78
C TRP A 187 10.42 3.77 -14.89
N PRO A 188 9.70 4.79 -15.39
CA PRO A 188 10.13 6.18 -15.32
C PRO A 188 10.57 6.61 -13.91
N ALA A 189 11.48 7.59 -13.84
CA ALA A 189 11.89 8.17 -12.57
C ALA A 189 10.67 8.71 -11.78
N GLY A 190 10.61 8.42 -10.49
CA GLY A 190 9.50 8.80 -9.61
C GLY A 190 8.33 7.81 -9.59
N MET A 191 8.37 6.73 -10.36
CA MET A 191 7.42 5.63 -10.22
C MET A 191 7.96 4.55 -9.28
N HIS A 192 7.09 4.04 -8.42
CA HIS A 192 7.40 2.96 -7.51
C HIS A 192 6.41 1.83 -7.66
N ARG A 193 6.93 0.60 -7.73
CA ARG A 193 6.14 -0.61 -7.71
C ARG A 193 5.95 -1.06 -6.27
N SER A 194 4.71 -1.32 -5.89
CA SER A 194 4.34 -1.93 -4.61
C SER A 194 3.60 -3.24 -4.84
N ILE A 195 3.91 -4.22 -4.00
CA ILE A 195 3.33 -5.57 -3.98
C ILE A 195 2.74 -5.84 -2.59
N GLY A 196 1.88 -6.86 -2.47
CA GLY A 196 1.30 -7.27 -1.19
C GLY A 196 -0.12 -6.72 -1.01
N THR A 197 -0.38 -5.92 0.03
CA THR A 197 -1.73 -5.43 0.31
C THR A 197 -1.83 -3.92 0.22
N PHE A 198 -2.91 -3.41 -0.36
CA PHE A 198 -3.16 -1.98 -0.54
C PHE A 198 -4.52 -1.57 0.05
N PRO A 199 -4.62 -0.47 0.80
CA PRO A 199 -5.90 -0.04 1.37
C PRO A 199 -6.83 0.49 0.27
N LEU A 200 -8.10 0.14 0.33
CA LEU A 200 -9.16 0.63 -0.57
C LEU A 200 -10.14 1.53 0.18
N PRO A 201 -10.80 2.48 -0.50
CA PRO A 201 -11.94 3.20 0.07
C PRO A 201 -12.98 2.22 0.64
N PRO A 202 -13.66 2.51 1.77
CA PRO A 202 -13.59 3.74 2.57
C PRO A 202 -12.53 3.69 3.69
N THR A 203 -11.40 2.98 3.51
CA THR A 203 -10.33 2.92 4.52
C THR A 203 -9.82 4.31 4.90
N ARG A 204 -9.62 4.54 6.20
CA ARG A 204 -9.00 5.75 6.75
C ARG A 204 -7.60 5.42 7.30
N THR A 205 -6.62 6.24 6.93
CA THR A 205 -5.28 6.28 7.53
C THR A 205 -5.24 7.36 8.61
N ALA A 206 -4.07 7.56 9.22
CA ALA A 206 -3.86 8.67 10.16
C ALA A 206 -3.97 10.05 9.51
N ASN A 207 -3.64 10.17 8.21
CA ASN A 207 -3.62 11.44 7.50
C ASN A 207 -4.89 11.72 6.69
N GLY A 208 -5.84 10.78 6.63
CA GLY A 208 -7.11 11.00 5.94
C GLY A 208 -7.77 9.74 5.39
N PRO A 209 -8.87 9.87 4.65
CA PRO A 209 -9.47 8.77 3.92
C PRO A 209 -8.66 8.45 2.65
N VAL A 210 -8.55 7.16 2.33
CA VAL A 210 -8.21 6.72 0.97
C VAL A 210 -9.42 6.97 0.09
N THR A 211 -9.23 7.62 -1.05
CA THR A 211 -10.31 7.96 -1.99
C THR A 211 -9.99 7.48 -3.40
N TRP A 212 -11.02 7.35 -4.22
CA TRP A 212 -10.85 7.13 -5.65
C TRP A 212 -10.52 8.46 -6.32
N ALA A 213 -9.36 8.54 -6.98
CA ALA A 213 -9.07 9.62 -7.92
C ALA A 213 -9.80 9.37 -9.25
N GLN A 214 -9.93 8.10 -9.63
CA GLN A 214 -10.80 7.64 -10.70
C GLN A 214 -11.58 6.41 -10.20
N PRO A 215 -12.92 6.48 -10.14
CA PRO A 215 -13.73 5.40 -9.59
C PRO A 215 -13.63 4.13 -10.45
N PRO A 216 -13.74 2.95 -9.84
CA PRO A 216 -13.81 1.68 -10.55
C PRO A 216 -15.08 1.60 -11.39
N GLU A 217 -14.95 1.10 -12.62
CA GLU A 217 -16.06 0.55 -13.40
C GLU A 217 -16.31 -0.91 -12.99
N ALA A 218 -17.47 -1.45 -13.37
CA ALA A 218 -17.68 -2.90 -13.35
C ALA A 218 -16.57 -3.58 -14.18
N ASP A 219 -16.01 -4.69 -13.70
CA ASP A 219 -14.88 -5.42 -14.29
C ASP A 219 -13.50 -4.72 -14.29
N ALA A 220 -13.36 -3.55 -13.67
CA ALA A 220 -12.12 -2.78 -13.76
C ALA A 220 -10.86 -3.55 -13.29
N LEU A 221 -10.95 -4.44 -12.30
CA LEU A 221 -9.79 -5.24 -11.87
C LEU A 221 -9.41 -6.31 -12.90
N ARG A 222 -10.39 -6.91 -13.58
CA ARG A 222 -10.13 -7.85 -14.69
C ARG A 222 -9.38 -7.12 -15.79
N LEU A 223 -9.86 -5.94 -16.17
CA LEU A 223 -9.19 -5.09 -17.17
C LEU A 223 -7.81 -4.64 -16.70
N CYS A 224 -7.63 -4.35 -15.41
CA CYS A 224 -6.31 -3.98 -14.87
C CYS A 224 -5.25 -5.04 -15.11
N ARG A 225 -5.58 -6.34 -15.06
CA ARG A 225 -4.64 -7.43 -15.40
C ARG A 225 -4.22 -7.43 -16.88
N GLU A 226 -4.96 -6.73 -17.71
CA GLU A 226 -4.70 -6.57 -19.14
C GLU A 226 -4.01 -5.25 -19.47
N ILE A 227 -4.00 -4.29 -18.53
CA ILE A 227 -3.32 -3.01 -18.69
C ILE A 227 -1.81 -3.23 -18.73
N ASP A 228 -1.24 -3.06 -19.92
CA ASP A 228 0.20 -2.88 -20.11
C ASP A 228 0.53 -1.37 -20.08
N VAL A 229 0.82 -0.87 -18.87
CA VAL A 229 1.18 0.55 -18.66
C VAL A 229 2.43 0.95 -19.46
N PHE A 230 3.32 0.01 -19.76
CA PHE A 230 4.50 0.31 -20.56
C PHE A 230 4.15 0.58 -22.00
N THR A 231 3.29 -0.25 -22.59
CA THR A 231 2.78 0.00 -23.94
C THR A 231 2.09 1.36 -24.00
N ALA A 232 1.30 1.72 -22.99
CA ALA A 232 0.70 3.06 -22.91
C ALA A 232 1.71 4.21 -22.81
N LEU A 233 2.91 3.99 -22.27
CA LEU A 233 3.94 5.02 -22.13
C LEU A 233 4.91 5.10 -23.32
N ARG A 234 4.97 4.08 -24.18
CA ARG A 234 5.92 4.01 -25.31
C ARG A 234 5.45 4.80 -26.54
N ASP A 235 4.14 4.92 -26.73
CA ASP A 235 3.56 5.60 -27.88
C ASP A 235 3.06 7.00 -27.47
N PRO A 236 3.79 8.09 -27.78
CA PRO A 236 3.21 9.41 -27.67
C PRO A 236 2.05 9.52 -28.66
N PRO A 237 0.87 10.06 -28.28
CA PRO A 237 -0.19 10.31 -29.23
C PRO A 237 0.32 11.28 -30.30
N THR A 238 0.31 10.85 -31.56
CA THR A 238 0.58 11.67 -32.75
C THR A 238 -0.54 12.66 -33.01
#